data_AF-A0A9E3YCL7-F1
#
_entry.id   AF-A0A9E3YCL7-F1
#
_cell.length_a   1.000
_cell.length_b   1.000
_cell.length_c   1.000
_cell.angle_alpha   90.00
_cell.angle_beta   90.00
_cell.angle_gamma   90.00
#
_symmetry.space_group_name_H-M   'P 1'
#
loop_
_entity.id
_entity.type
_entity.pdbx_description
1 polymer ?
#
loop_
_entity_poly.entity_id
_entity_poly.type
_entity_poly.pdbx_seq_one_letter_code
_entity_poly.pdbx_strand_id
1 'polypeptide(L)'
;MPTTDIQAIVEAGFDEIASIGSDTTGDVRYAVLQALDLLDSGELRVAEKVGGEWVVNEWVKKAVLLSFRLHDNQVIGGGPGHGT
;
A
#
# COMPACT_ATOMS: atom_id res chain seq x y z
N MET A 1 7.11 14.66 -13.31
CA MET A 1 6.78 14.32 -11.91
C MET A 1 8.10 14.28 -11.16
N PRO A 2 8.28 14.95 -10.01
CA PRO A 2 9.46 14.66 -9.21
C PRO A 2 9.48 13.16 -8.96
N THR A 3 10.65 12.53 -9.10
CA THR A 3 10.91 11.15 -8.69
C THR A 3 10.80 11.09 -7.17
N THR A 4 9.56 11.15 -6.69
CA THR A 4 9.23 10.98 -5.29
C THR A 4 9.60 9.54 -4.94
N ASP A 5 10.54 9.38 -4.01
CA ASP A 5 10.93 8.07 -3.51
C ASP A 5 9.78 7.53 -2.65
N ILE A 6 8.88 6.77 -3.28
CA ILE A 6 7.71 6.18 -2.63
C ILE A 6 8.09 5.22 -1.51
N GLN A 7 9.27 4.57 -1.60
CA GLN A 7 9.75 3.71 -0.54
C GLN A 7 10.00 4.54 0.72
N ALA A 8 10.80 5.62 0.61
CA ALA A 8 11.11 6.46 1.76
C ALA A 8 9.86 7.03 2.45
N ILE A 9 8.84 7.40 1.66
CA ILE A 9 7.57 7.92 2.20
C ILE A 9 6.75 6.83 2.89
N VAL A 10 6.66 5.65 2.31
CA VAL A 10 5.98 4.51 2.94
C VAL A 10 6.66 4.13 4.25
N GLU A 11 7.98 4.16 4.29
CA GLU A 11 8.73 3.85 5.52
C GLU A 11 8.50 4.90 6.60
N ALA A 12 8.61 6.19 6.26
CA ALA A 12 8.29 7.28 7.20
C ALA A 12 6.83 7.21 7.69
N GLY A 13 5.88 6.95 6.80
CA GLY A 13 4.47 6.78 7.17
C GLY A 13 4.23 5.56 8.06
N PHE A 14 5.02 4.50 7.90
CA PHE A 14 4.93 3.31 8.74
C PHE A 14 5.56 3.53 10.14
N ASP A 15 6.64 4.31 10.23
CA ASP A 15 7.24 4.68 11.51
C ASP A 15 6.26 5.48 12.38
N GLU A 16 5.37 6.26 11.74
CA GLU A 16 4.29 7.00 12.40
C GLU A 16 2.92 6.31 12.26
N ILE A 17 2.84 4.98 12.06
CA ILE A 17 1.57 4.27 11.77
C ILE A 17 0.43 4.51 12.78
N ALA A 18 0.75 4.91 14.01
CA ALA A 18 -0.23 5.26 15.02
C ALA A 18 -1.04 6.53 14.69
N SER A 19 -0.48 7.46 13.90
CA SER A 19 -1.15 8.68 13.43
C SER A 19 -1.86 8.51 12.09
N ILE A 20 -1.70 7.35 11.43
CA ILE A 20 -2.30 7.05 10.13
C ILE A 20 -3.71 6.45 10.29
N GLY A 21 -4.67 7.05 9.58
CA GLY A 21 -6.09 6.69 9.56
C GLY A 21 -6.75 6.97 8.21
N SER A 22 -8.06 6.74 8.12
CA SER A 22 -8.82 6.88 6.86
C SER A 22 -8.91 8.32 6.33
N ASP A 23 -8.77 9.29 7.24
CA ASP A 23 -8.72 10.74 6.99
C ASP A 23 -7.32 11.24 6.57
N THR A 24 -6.30 10.39 6.63
CA THR A 24 -4.94 10.74 6.19
C THR A 24 -4.95 11.10 4.70
N THR A 25 -4.32 12.22 4.35
CA THR A 25 -4.20 12.73 2.98
C THR A 25 -2.74 13.06 2.66
N GLY A 26 -2.47 13.52 1.44
CA GLY A 26 -1.13 13.93 1.02
C GLY A 26 -0.22 12.75 0.66
N ASP A 27 1.08 12.97 0.82
CA ASP A 27 2.14 12.15 0.23
C ASP A 27 2.12 10.70 0.71
N VAL A 28 1.82 10.44 1.99
CA VAL A 28 1.73 9.07 2.53
C VAL A 28 0.61 8.29 1.83
N ARG A 29 -0.58 8.90 1.67
CA ARG A 29 -1.70 8.25 0.97
C ARG A 29 -1.34 7.99 -0.49
N TYR A 30 -0.75 8.98 -1.16
CA TYR A 30 -0.33 8.85 -2.55
C TYR A 30 0.72 7.74 -2.74
N ALA A 31 1.76 7.69 -1.91
CA ALA A 31 2.81 6.70 -2.01
C ALA A 31 2.30 5.27 -1.75
N VAL A 32 1.41 5.09 -0.77
CA VAL A 32 0.79 3.79 -0.50
C VAL A 32 -0.09 3.34 -1.68
N LEU A 33 -0.94 4.22 -2.22
CA LEU A 33 -1.77 3.89 -3.38
C LEU A 33 -0.92 3.57 -4.61
N GLN A 34 0.13 4.34 -4.87
CA GLN A 34 1.05 4.07 -5.97
C GLN A 34 1.77 2.72 -5.78
N ALA A 35 2.19 2.37 -4.56
CA ALA A 35 2.78 1.07 -4.28
C ALA A 35 1.80 -0.09 -4.53
N LEU A 36 0.52 0.08 -4.19
CA LEU A 36 -0.53 -0.91 -4.47
C LEU A 36 -0.79 -1.05 -5.97
N ASP A 37 -0.85 0.04 -6.73
CA ASP A 37 -1.03 0.00 -8.19
C ASP A 37 0.14 -0.72 -8.88
N LEU A 38 1.37 -0.48 -8.41
CA LEU A 38 2.55 -1.19 -8.90
C LEU A 38 2.54 -2.68 -8.50
N LEU A 39 2.02 -3.03 -7.33
CA LEU A 39 1.82 -4.42 -6.93
C LEU A 39 0.78 -5.13 -7.78
N ASP A 40 -0.34 -4.46 -8.08
CA ASP A 40 -1.46 -4.99 -8.86
C ASP A 40 -1.06 -5.23 -10.32
N SER A 41 -0.35 -4.26 -10.92
CA SER A 41 0.25 -4.40 -12.26
C SER A 41 1.39 -5.42 -12.33
N GLY A 42 1.97 -5.79 -11.17
CA GLY A 42 3.10 -6.71 -11.06
C GLY A 42 4.47 -6.08 -11.34
N GLU A 43 4.53 -4.76 -11.55
CA GLU A 43 5.79 -4.00 -11.65
C GLU A 43 6.57 -3.98 -10.34
N LEU A 44 5.87 -4.08 -9.21
CA LEU A 44 6.45 -4.25 -7.87
C LEU A 44 6.08 -5.63 -7.32
N ARG A 45 7.02 -6.26 -6.60
CA ARG A 45 6.82 -7.56 -5.96
C ARG A 45 7.29 -7.50 -4.52
N VAL A 46 6.55 -8.17 -3.61
CA VAL A 46 6.94 -8.28 -2.19
C VAL A 46 8.26 -9.02 -2.02
N ALA A 47 8.53 -9.99 -2.89
CA ALA A 47 9.80 -10.67 -2.96
C ALA A 47 10.15 -10.95 -4.43
N GLU A 48 11.44 -10.86 -4.74
CA GLU A 48 11.97 -11.12 -6.06
C GLU A 48 13.32 -11.84 -5.98
N LYS A 49 13.75 -12.45 -7.09
CA LYS A 49 14.98 -13.24 -7.13
C LYS A 49 16.13 -12.37 -7.63
N VAL A 50 17.07 -12.03 -6.75
CA VAL A 50 18.27 -11.25 -7.05
C VAL A 50 19.49 -12.17 -6.91
N GLY A 51 20.27 -12.32 -7.98
CA GLY A 51 21.51 -13.12 -7.93
C GLY A 51 21.31 -14.60 -7.57
N GLY A 52 20.10 -15.15 -7.76
CA GLY A 52 19.80 -16.54 -7.41
C GLY A 52 19.07 -16.72 -6.07
N GLU A 53 19.02 -15.67 -5.25
CA GLU A 53 18.42 -15.68 -3.92
C GLU A 53 17.13 -14.86 -3.88
N TRP A 54 16.22 -15.24 -2.99
CA TRP A 54 15.00 -14.46 -2.76
C TRP A 54 15.29 -13.29 -1.83
N VAL A 55 15.05 -12.09 -2.31
CA VAL A 55 15.13 -10.85 -1.55
C VAL A 55 13.73 -10.34 -1.29
N VAL A 56 13.47 -9.88 -0.07
CA VAL A 56 12.18 -9.34 0.35
C VAL A 56 12.24 -7.82 0.33
N ASN A 57 11.30 -7.20 -0.38
CA ASN A 57 11.08 -5.76 -0.34
C ASN A 57 10.17 -5.43 0.86
N GLU A 58 10.75 -5.26 2.06
CA GLU A 58 9.98 -5.11 3.30
C GLU A 58 9.03 -3.91 3.30
N TRP A 59 9.45 -2.80 2.70
CA TRP A 59 8.64 -1.59 2.58
C TRP A 59 7.32 -1.84 1.82
N VAL A 60 7.29 -2.80 0.90
CA VAL A 60 6.09 -3.19 0.18
C VAL A 60 5.06 -3.82 1.12
N LYS A 61 5.52 -4.60 2.11
CA LYS A 61 4.64 -5.12 3.17
C LYS A 61 4.13 -3.99 4.06
N LYS A 62 4.99 -3.01 4.37
CA LYS A 62 4.58 -1.79 5.11
C LYS A 62 3.49 -1.03 4.36
N ALA A 63 3.58 -0.88 3.04
CA ALA A 63 2.54 -0.27 2.21
C ALA A 63 1.20 -1.03 2.31
N VAL A 64 1.23 -2.36 2.23
CA VAL A 64 0.02 -3.19 2.39
C VAL A 64 -0.61 -2.99 3.77
N LEU A 65 0.18 -2.97 4.83
CA LEU A 65 -0.33 -2.73 6.20
C LEU A 65 -0.90 -1.31 6.38
N LEU A 66 -0.26 -0.29 5.81
CA LEU A 66 -0.78 1.08 5.81
C LEU A 66 -2.08 1.18 5.02
N SER A 67 -2.25 0.42 3.93
CA SER A 67 -3.49 0.44 3.16
C SER A 67 -4.72 0.05 4.00
N PHE A 68 -4.56 -0.87 4.95
CA PHE A 68 -5.63 -1.25 5.88
C PHE A 68 -5.95 -0.13 6.87
N ARG A 69 -4.98 0.72 7.23
CA ARG A 69 -5.23 1.92 8.06
C ARG A 69 -5.92 3.04 7.29
N LEU A 70 -5.59 3.19 6.00
CA LEU A 70 -6.10 4.26 5.14
C LEU A 70 -7.53 4.04 4.62
N HIS A 71 -8.08 2.84 4.78
CA HIS A 71 -9.41 2.48 4.26
C HIS A 71 -10.30 2.01 5.40
N ASP A 72 -11.42 2.71 5.61
CA ASP A 72 -12.47 2.22 6.48
C ASP A 72 -13.18 1.02 5.87
N ASN A 73 -13.73 0.17 6.73
CA ASN A 73 -14.61 -0.90 6.29
C ASN A 73 -15.86 -0.31 5.60
N GLN A 74 -16.20 -0.87 4.45
CA GLN A 74 -17.40 -0.49 3.69
C GLN A 74 -18.22 -1.73 3.34
N VAL A 75 -19.52 -1.56 3.23
CA VAL A 75 -20.40 -2.61 2.74
C VAL A 75 -20.16 -2.79 1.24
N ILE A 76 -19.74 -3.99 0.84
CA ILE A 76 -19.58 -4.36 -0.57
C ILE A 76 -20.82 -5.17 -0.98
N GLY A 77 -21.58 -4.65 -1.94
CA GLY A 77 -22.75 -5.32 -2.50
C GLY A 77 -22.40 -6.55 -3.36
N GLY A 78 -23.42 -7.28 -3.82
CA GLY A 78 -23.25 -8.43 -4.73
C GLY A 78 -23.48 -9.81 -4.11
N GLY A 79 -23.92 -9.88 -2.84
CA GLY A 79 -24.38 -11.12 -2.21
C GLY A 79 -25.74 -11.57 -2.74
N PRO A 80 -26.05 -12.88 -2.76
CA PRO A 80 -27.37 -13.38 -3.16
C PRO A 80 -28.47 -12.83 -2.24
N GLY A 81 -29.48 -12.18 -2.82
CA GLY A 81 -30.68 -11.72 -2.12
C GLY A 81 -30.75 -10.24 -1.75
N HIS A 82 -29.72 -9.44 -2.07
CA HIS A 82 -29.79 -7.98 -1.96
C HIS A 82 -29.49 -7.33 -3.32
N GLY A 83 -30.56 -7.07 -4.07
CA GLY A 83 -30.53 -6.19 -5.23
C GLY A 83 -30.87 -4.77 -4.80
N THR A 84 -29.92 -3.86 -5.01
CA THR A 84 -30.02 -2.56 -5.69
C THR A 84 -28.66 -1.91 -5.61
#